data_AF-A0A7W5S8N3-F1
#
_entry.id   AF-A0A7W5S8N3-F1
#
_cell.length_a   1.000
_cell.length_b   1.000
_cell.length_c   1.000
_cell.angle_alpha   90.00
_cell.angle_beta   90.00
_cell.angle_gamma   90.00
#
_symmetry.space_group_name_H-M   'P 1'
#
loop_
_entity.id
_entity.type
_entity.pdbx_description
1 polymer ?
#
loop_
_entity_poly.entity_id
_entity_poly.type
_entity_poly.pdbx_seq_one_letter_code
_entity_poly.pdbx_strand_id
1 'polypeptide(L)'
;MRLLVFQNGGFAVESEMVAGLDSEERALLVAALVALRYERGRQWREACRIADDRGDIEPPLDAYGIEQIKRLACRLGGEARHWMD
;
A
#
# COMPACT_ATOMS: atom_id res chain seq x y z
N MET A 1 -28.43 20.30 35.92
CA MET A 1 -27.12 20.96 35.82
C MET A 1 -26.16 19.98 35.13
N ARG A 2 -25.72 20.36 33.91
CA ARG A 2 -24.68 19.79 33.03
C ARG A 2 -24.70 18.29 32.66
N LEU A 3 -25.12 18.03 31.41
CA LEU A 3 -24.63 16.93 30.58
C LEU A 3 -23.10 17.04 30.41
N LEU A 4 -22.40 15.91 30.51
CA LEU A 4 -21.05 15.75 29.96
C LEU A 4 -21.16 14.87 28.71
N VAL A 5 -21.25 15.53 27.56
CA VAL A 5 -21.01 14.91 26.26
C VAL A 5 -19.49 14.84 26.09
N PHE A 6 -18.92 13.65 26.14
CA PHE A 6 -17.55 13.43 25.68
C PHE A 6 -17.56 13.29 24.16
N GLN A 7 -17.31 14.41 23.49
CA GLN A 7 -16.90 14.40 22.09
C GLN A 7 -15.46 13.87 22.03
N ASN A 8 -15.30 12.59 21.70
CA ASN A 8 -14.02 12.07 21.23
C ASN A 8 -13.85 12.50 19.76
N GLY A 9 -13.40 13.74 19.59
CA GLY A 9 -12.91 14.23 18.30
C GLY A 9 -11.49 13.72 18.04
N GLY A 10 -11.27 13.17 16.85
CA GLY A 10 -9.95 13.26 16.21
C GLY A 10 -9.23 11.98 15.77
N PHE A 11 -9.87 10.80 15.66
CA PHE A 11 -9.17 9.59 15.19
C PHE A 11 -10.03 8.61 14.36
N ALA A 12 -10.94 9.12 13.52
CA ALA A 12 -11.82 8.26 12.70
C ALA A 12 -11.88 8.62 11.20
N VAL A 13 -11.13 9.61 10.72
CA VAL A 13 -11.31 10.10 9.33
C VAL A 13 -10.58 9.22 8.29
N GLU A 14 -9.46 8.58 8.65
CA GLU A 14 -8.71 7.76 7.68
C GLU A 14 -9.41 6.44 7.33
N SER A 15 -10.19 5.86 8.25
CA SER A 15 -10.91 4.61 8.00
C SER A 15 -12.18 4.81 7.18
N GLU A 16 -12.71 6.03 7.13
CA GLU A 16 -14.02 6.33 6.54
C GLU A 16 -13.96 6.39 5.01
N MET A 17 -12.86 6.89 4.43
CA MET A 17 -12.73 7.00 2.96
C MET A 17 -12.66 5.64 2.26
N VAL A 18 -12.10 4.61 2.92
CA VAL A 18 -12.07 3.23 2.41
C VAL A 18 -13.38 2.48 2.73
N ALA A 19 -14.07 2.87 3.79
CA ALA A 19 -15.36 2.28 4.17
C ALA A 19 -16.48 2.65 3.19
N GLY A 20 -16.38 3.82 2.53
CA GLY A 20 -17.35 4.29 1.54
C GLY A 20 -17.26 3.64 0.15
N LEU A 21 -16.19 2.88 -0.13
CA LEU A 21 -16.02 2.22 -1.43
C LEU A 21 -16.91 0.98 -1.55
N ASP A 22 -17.62 0.88 -2.67
CA ASP A 22 -18.33 -0.34 -3.01
C ASP A 22 -17.37 -1.49 -3.38
N SER A 23 -17.92 -2.68 -3.64
CA SER A 23 -17.12 -3.86 -3.95
C SER A 23 -16.34 -3.75 -5.27
N GLU A 24 -16.88 -3.05 -6.27
CA GLU A 24 -16.23 -2.88 -7.58
C GLU A 24 -15.10 -1.87 -7.49
N GLU A 25 -15.33 -0.72 -6.83
CA GLU A 25 -14.32 0.30 -6.58
C GLU A 25 -13.15 -0.26 -5.76
N ARG A 26 -13.46 -1.08 -4.75
CA ARG A 26 -12.45 -1.77 -3.94
C ARG A 26 -11.64 -2.76 -4.75
N ALA A 27 -12.28 -3.51 -5.64
CA ALA A 27 -11.59 -4.44 -6.55
C ALA A 27 -10.67 -3.69 -7.52
N LEU A 28 -11.12 -2.57 -8.08
CA LEU A 28 -10.30 -1.70 -8.93
C LEU A 28 -9.10 -1.13 -8.17
N LEU A 29 -9.29 -0.69 -6.92
CA LEU A 29 -8.21 -0.18 -6.10
C LEU A 29 -7.18 -1.27 -5.76
N VAL A 30 -7.63 -2.49 -5.43
CA VAL A 30 -6.73 -3.63 -5.22
C VAL A 30 -5.95 -3.92 -6.50
N ALA A 31 -6.59 -3.94 -7.67
CA ALA A 31 -5.91 -4.16 -8.94
C ALA A 31 -4.87 -3.06 -9.25
N ALA A 32 -5.19 -1.80 -8.98
CA ALA A 32 -4.27 -0.68 -9.14
C ALA A 32 -3.05 -0.79 -8.20
N LEU A 33 -3.26 -1.22 -6.94
CA LEU A 33 -2.19 -1.45 -5.98
C LEU A 33 -1.28 -2.62 -6.39
N VAL A 34 -1.86 -3.69 -6.96
CA VAL A 34 -1.10 -4.81 -7.53
C VAL A 34 -0.22 -4.32 -8.68
N ALA A 35 -0.78 -3.56 -9.63
CA ALA A 35 -0.02 -2.98 -10.73
C ALA A 35 1.10 -2.05 -10.22
N LEU A 36 0.81 -1.20 -9.23
CA LEU A 36 1.81 -0.32 -8.62
C LEU A 36 2.94 -1.11 -7.96
N ARG A 37 2.63 -2.21 -7.26
CA ARG A 37 3.64 -3.10 -6.68
C ARG A 37 4.57 -3.66 -7.75
N TYR A 38 4.03 -4.05 -8.91
CA TYR A 38 4.86 -4.53 -10.03
C TYR A 38 5.80 -3.44 -10.55
N GLU A 39 5.32 -2.22 -10.74
CA GLU A 39 6.17 -1.11 -11.19
C GLU A 39 7.27 -0.79 -10.18
N ARG A 40 6.96 -0.74 -8.89
CA ARG A 40 7.95 -0.51 -7.85
C ARG A 40 8.99 -1.62 -7.79
N GLY A 41 8.57 -2.88 -7.97
CA GLY A 41 9.49 -4.01 -8.10
C GLY A 41 10.39 -3.94 -9.33
N ARG A 42 9.87 -3.45 -10.47
CA ARG A 42 10.69 -3.18 -11.67
C ARG A 42 11.73 -2.09 -11.40
N GLN A 43 11.31 -0.98 -10.81
CA GLN A 43 12.22 0.13 -10.47
C GLN A 43 13.32 -0.29 -9.49
N TRP A 44 12.98 -1.12 -8.49
CA TRP A 44 13.98 -1.64 -7.56
C TRP A 44 14.99 -2.54 -8.27
N ARG A 45 14.53 -3.51 -9.08
CA ARG A 45 15.43 -4.38 -9.85
C ARG A 45 16.36 -3.61 -10.76
N GLU A 46 15.86 -2.57 -11.42
CA GLU A 46 16.69 -1.71 -12.27
C GLU A 46 17.73 -0.94 -11.46
N ALA A 47 17.36 -0.46 -10.27
CA ALA A 47 18.32 0.22 -9.41
C ALA A 47 19.38 -0.73 -8.83
N CYS A 48 19.03 -1.99 -8.50
CA CYS A 48 20.00 -3.02 -8.15
C CYS A 48 20.96 -3.30 -9.30
N ARG A 49 20.44 -3.42 -10.53
CA ARG A 49 21.26 -3.61 -11.74
C ARG A 49 22.26 -2.47 -11.93
N ILE A 50 21.82 -1.22 -11.75
CA ILE A 50 22.70 -0.04 -11.84
C ILE A 50 23.75 -0.02 -10.72
N ALA A 51 23.38 -0.44 -9.50
CA ALA A 51 24.32 -0.53 -8.39
C ALA A 51 25.39 -1.61 -8.65
N ASP A 52 24.98 -2.78 -9.14
CA ASP A 52 25.88 -3.88 -9.51
C ASP A 52 26.86 -3.47 -10.63
N ASP A 53 26.35 -2.82 -11.70
CA ASP A 53 27.17 -2.26 -12.79
C ASP A 53 28.24 -1.27 -12.29
N ARG A 54 28.03 -0.63 -11.13
CA ARG A 54 28.94 0.35 -10.51
C ARG A 54 29.80 -0.23 -9.38
N GLY A 55 29.53 -1.46 -8.94
CA GLY A 55 30.14 -2.03 -7.72
C GLY A 55 29.66 -1.37 -6.43
N ASP A 56 28.48 -0.77 -6.44
CA ASP A 56 27.83 -0.14 -5.28
C ASP A 56 26.97 -1.14 -4.49
N ILE A 57 26.54 -0.73 -3.30
CA ILE A 57 25.61 -1.51 -2.48
C ILE A 57 24.20 -1.40 -3.08
N GLU A 58 23.48 -2.54 -3.15
CA GLU A 58 22.09 -2.57 -3.59
C GLU A 58 21.19 -1.66 -2.74
N PRO A 59 20.24 -0.94 -3.36
CA PRO A 59 19.29 -0.13 -2.62
C PRO A 59 18.35 -1.00 -1.79
N PRO A 60 17.98 -0.56 -0.56
CA PRO A 60 17.07 -1.32 0.28
C PRO A 60 15.66 -1.40 -0.34
N LEU A 61 15.07 -2.60 -0.33
CA LEU A 61 13.74 -2.86 -0.88
C LEU A 61 12.66 -1.96 -0.25
N ASP A 62 12.79 -1.65 1.04
CA ASP A 62 11.86 -0.81 1.80
C ASP A 62 11.73 0.60 1.23
N ALA A 63 12.77 1.13 0.58
CA ALA A 63 12.73 2.45 -0.06
C ALA A 63 11.72 2.53 -1.21
N TYR A 64 11.27 1.38 -1.73
CA TYR A 64 10.34 1.28 -2.86
C TYR A 64 8.88 1.07 -2.41
N GLY A 65 8.61 0.98 -1.10
CA GLY A 65 7.25 0.96 -0.57
C GLY A 65 6.46 -0.33 -0.84
N ILE A 66 7.13 -1.40 -1.28
CA ILE A 66 6.48 -2.63 -1.77
C ILE A 66 5.65 -3.30 -0.66
N GLU A 67 6.17 -3.38 0.56
CA GLU A 67 5.47 -3.99 1.69
C GLU A 67 4.30 -3.14 2.20
N GLN A 68 4.38 -1.82 2.06
CA GLN A 68 3.30 -0.89 2.40
C GLN A 68 2.15 -1.04 1.40
N ILE A 69 2.45 -1.21 0.11
CA ILE A 69 1.45 -1.47 -0.94
C ILE A 69 0.73 -2.79 -0.68
N LYS A 70 1.47 -3.88 -0.41
CA LYS A 70 0.89 -5.19 -0.06
C LYS A 70 -0.04 -5.07 1.16
N ARG A 71 0.44 -4.45 2.23
CA ARG A 71 -0.36 -4.25 3.46
C ARG A 71 -1.63 -3.45 3.20
N LEU A 72 -1.56 -2.40 2.39
CA LEU A 72 -2.73 -1.60 2.03
C LEU A 72 -3.74 -2.43 1.25
N ALA A 73 -3.30 -3.15 0.22
CA ALA A 73 -4.20 -3.97 -0.59
C ALA A 73 -4.82 -5.14 0.20
N CYS A 74 -4.09 -5.77 1.13
CA CYS A 74 -4.67 -6.77 2.04
C CYS A 74 -5.78 -6.19 2.92
N ARG A 75 -5.62 -4.97 3.44
CA ARG A 75 -6.69 -4.28 4.20
C ARG A 75 -7.92 -3.98 3.34
N LEU A 76 -7.73 -3.86 2.03
CA LEU A 76 -8.80 -3.65 1.05
C LEU A 76 -9.41 -4.96 0.53
N GLY A 77 -9.06 -6.12 1.10
CA GLY A 77 -9.59 -7.42 0.67
C GLY A 77 -8.83 -8.08 -0.49
N GLY A 78 -7.67 -7.54 -0.87
CA GLY A 78 -6.75 -8.22 -1.77
C GLY A 78 -6.12 -9.45 -1.11
N GLU A 79 -6.08 -10.57 -1.82
CA GLU A 79 -5.54 -11.82 -1.29
C GLU A 79 -4.07 -12.06 -1.68
N ALA A 80 -3.39 -12.94 -0.93
CA ALA A 80 -2.00 -13.34 -1.16
C ALA A 80 -1.74 -13.86 -2.60
N ARG A 81 -2.75 -14.47 -3.25
CA ARG A 81 -2.69 -14.95 -4.63
C ARG A 81 -2.49 -13.84 -5.67
N HIS A 82 -2.88 -12.60 -5.37
CA HIS A 82 -2.71 -11.47 -6.29
C HIS A 82 -1.25 -10.96 -6.38
N TRP A 83 -0.33 -11.54 -5.59
CA TRP A 83 1.07 -11.10 -5.51
C TRP A 83 2.07 -12.16 -5.98
N MET A 84 1.59 -13.34 -6.37
CA MET A 84 2.40 -14.43 -6.89
C MET A 84 2.56 -14.27 -8.41
N ASP A 85 3.48 -13.40 -8.82
CA ASP A 85 4.22 -13.53 -10.09
C ASP A 85 5.68 -13.84 -9.76
#